data_AF-A0A6L8H654-F1
#
_entry.id   AF-A0A6L8H654-F1
#
_cell.length_a   1.000
_cell.length_b   1.000
_cell.length_c   1.000
_cell.angle_alpha   90.00
_cell.angle_beta   90.00
_cell.angle_gamma   90.00
#
_symmetry.space_group_name_H-M   'P 1'
#
loop_
_entity.id
_entity.type
_entity.pdbx_description
1 polymer ?
#
loop_
_entity_poly.entity_id
_entity_poly.type
_entity_poly.pdbx_seq_one_letter_code
_entity_poly.pdbx_strand_id
1 'polypeptide(L)'
;MKGPLAKTAILLVGMYVFLKFILPLVTAPLPASLIFLYLALTLASAMIFYTMSGGSLDEFMGPVGRFLTGSGQAGVAGTARILVFVVFPLLVGWQTYTRLAPSDMPPAENRTIHPAPPGEFVGLANPYPTTPENVMMGKGLYAAFCSPCHGANFDGKGPAAVGFNPPPANFSDPGTIAQLQESYLFWRIKKGGVGLPVEAMPWKSAMPRWEVELPDEWIWKIIMGEYDGAGQSPRTWEEEE
;
A
#
# COMPACT_ATOMS: atom_id res chain seq x y z
N MET A 1 39.09 -24.14 2.35
CA MET A 1 37.66 -24.49 2.53
C MET A 1 37.47 -25.97 2.22
N LYS A 2 37.34 -26.85 3.24
CA LYS A 2 37.26 -28.31 3.04
C LYS A 2 36.07 -28.99 3.77
N GLY A 3 35.15 -28.21 4.35
CA GLY A 3 34.03 -28.74 5.13
C GLY A 3 32.80 -29.07 4.28
N PRO A 4 31.96 -30.04 4.71
CA PRO A 4 30.74 -30.45 4.00
C PRO A 4 29.76 -29.27 3.83
N LEU A 5 29.62 -28.39 4.83
CA LEU A 5 28.80 -27.19 4.74
C LEU A 5 29.24 -26.23 3.61
N ALA A 6 30.55 -26.02 3.45
CA ALA A 6 31.08 -25.16 2.40
C ALA A 6 30.83 -25.74 0.99
N LYS A 7 30.95 -27.08 0.85
CA LYS A 7 30.62 -27.77 -0.40
C LYS A 7 29.14 -27.64 -0.74
N THR A 8 28.26 -27.81 0.25
CA THR A 8 26.81 -27.61 0.07
C THR A 8 26.47 -26.16 -0.29
N ALA A 9 27.10 -25.19 0.35
CA ALA A 9 26.89 -23.78 0.03
C ALA A 9 27.31 -23.46 -1.43
N ILE A 10 28.46 -23.98 -1.87
CA ILE A 10 28.90 -23.83 -3.27
C ILE A 10 27.91 -24.49 -4.23
N LEU A 11 27.42 -25.70 -3.92
CA LEU A 11 26.42 -26.40 -4.72
C LEU A 11 25.12 -25.58 -4.83
N LEU A 12 24.62 -25.03 -3.72
CA LEU A 12 23.41 -24.20 -3.71
C LEU A 12 23.58 -22.90 -4.50
N VAL A 13 24.72 -22.22 -4.35
CA VAL A 13 25.02 -21.02 -5.14
C VAL A 13 25.12 -21.36 -6.63
N GLY A 14 25.81 -22.45 -6.98
CA GLY A 14 25.90 -22.93 -8.36
C GLY A 14 24.52 -23.27 -8.94
N MET A 15 23.69 -23.98 -8.19
CA MET A 15 22.31 -24.30 -8.56
C MET A 15 21.47 -23.03 -8.75
N TYR A 16 21.56 -22.07 -7.83
CA TYR A 16 20.84 -20.79 -7.95
C TYR A 16 21.27 -20.02 -9.19
N VAL A 17 22.59 -19.91 -9.44
CA VAL A 17 23.12 -19.22 -10.61
C VAL A 17 22.67 -19.91 -11.89
N PHE A 18 22.72 -21.24 -11.92
CA PHE A 18 22.24 -22.02 -13.05
C PHE A 18 20.75 -21.78 -13.32
N LEU A 19 19.89 -21.95 -12.31
CA LEU A 19 18.43 -21.81 -12.46
C LEU A 19 18.00 -20.39 -12.79
N LYS A 20 18.70 -19.37 -12.26
CA LYS A 20 18.33 -17.96 -12.43
C LYS A 20 18.91 -17.31 -13.68
N PHE A 21 20.12 -17.68 -14.09
CA PHE A 21 20.84 -16.97 -15.15
C PHE A 21 21.19 -17.83 -16.35
N ILE A 22 21.45 -19.13 -16.17
CA ILE A 22 21.89 -20.00 -17.27
C ILE A 22 20.70 -20.69 -17.94
N LEU A 23 19.81 -21.30 -17.17
CA LEU A 23 18.65 -22.02 -17.67
C LEU A 23 17.69 -21.10 -18.46
N PRO A 24 17.47 -19.82 -18.07
CA PRO A 24 16.66 -18.90 -18.87
C PRO A 24 17.29 -18.46 -20.20
N LEU A 25 18.54 -18.83 -20.49
CA LEU A 25 19.12 -18.61 -21.82
C LEU A 25 18.47 -19.52 -22.88
N VAL A 26 17.83 -20.61 -22.44
CA VAL A 26 17.19 -21.62 -23.32
C VAL A 26 15.74 -21.91 -22.94
N THR A 27 15.23 -21.34 -21.84
CA THR A 27 13.84 -21.52 -21.35
C THR A 27 13.25 -20.21 -20.83
N ALA A 28 11.94 -20.19 -20.55
CA ALA A 28 11.32 -19.06 -19.86
C ALA A 28 11.86 -18.90 -18.42
N PRO A 29 11.97 -17.66 -17.89
CA PRO A 29 12.42 -17.44 -16.51
C PRO A 29 11.54 -18.17 -15.50
N LEU A 30 12.19 -18.92 -14.59
CA LEU A 30 11.47 -19.64 -13.55
C LEU A 30 10.91 -18.68 -12.49
N PRO A 31 9.67 -18.89 -12.02
CA PRO A 31 9.13 -18.16 -10.87
C PRO A 31 9.95 -18.44 -9.61
N ALA A 32 10.04 -17.45 -8.72
CA ALA A 32 10.88 -17.52 -7.51
C ALA A 32 10.55 -18.73 -6.62
N SER A 33 9.27 -19.10 -6.52
CA SER A 33 8.81 -20.27 -5.75
C SER A 33 9.46 -21.58 -6.21
N LEU A 34 9.59 -21.79 -7.53
CA LEU A 34 10.23 -22.99 -8.07
C LEU A 34 11.75 -22.98 -7.81
N ILE A 35 12.40 -21.83 -7.98
CA ILE A 35 13.83 -21.70 -7.67
C ILE A 35 14.07 -22.05 -6.19
N PHE A 36 13.26 -21.51 -5.27
CA PHE A 36 13.35 -21.83 -3.85
C PHE A 36 13.07 -23.30 -3.55
N LEU A 37 12.09 -23.91 -4.23
CA LEU A 37 11.79 -25.34 -4.10
C LEU A 37 13.01 -26.19 -4.48
N TYR A 38 13.63 -25.96 -5.65
CA TYR A 38 14.80 -26.72 -6.09
C TYR A 38 16.00 -26.53 -5.16
N LEU A 39 16.23 -25.33 -4.65
CA LEU A 39 17.28 -25.08 -3.66
C LEU A 39 17.01 -25.82 -2.35
N ALA A 40 15.76 -25.80 -1.87
CA ALA A 40 15.36 -26.52 -0.66
C ALA A 40 15.52 -28.04 -0.83
N LEU A 41 15.12 -28.60 -1.97
CA LEU A 41 15.31 -30.02 -2.30
C LEU A 41 16.80 -30.38 -2.41
N THR A 42 17.61 -29.50 -2.99
CA THR A 42 19.08 -29.69 -3.09
C THR A 42 19.72 -29.68 -1.71
N LEU A 43 19.31 -28.74 -0.84
CA LEU A 43 19.77 -28.67 0.54
C LEU A 43 19.36 -29.92 1.33
N ALA A 44 18.10 -30.36 1.23
CA ALA A 44 17.60 -31.56 1.86
C ALA A 44 18.36 -32.81 1.38
N SER A 45 18.60 -32.92 0.08
CA SER A 45 19.37 -34.02 -0.51
C SER A 45 20.82 -34.04 0.00
N ALA A 46 21.47 -32.87 0.07
CA ALA A 46 22.81 -32.77 0.64
C ALA A 46 22.81 -33.16 2.12
N MET A 47 21.81 -32.73 2.89
CA MET A 47 21.68 -33.07 4.31
C MET A 47 21.50 -34.57 4.53
N ILE A 48 20.63 -35.22 3.74
CA ILE A 48 20.45 -36.68 3.76
C ILE A 48 21.75 -37.39 3.39
N PHE A 49 22.41 -36.95 2.32
CA PHE A 49 23.68 -37.52 1.87
C PHE A 49 24.76 -37.46 2.97
N TYR A 50 24.94 -36.32 3.62
CA TYR A 50 25.93 -36.20 4.70
C TYR A 50 25.54 -37.01 5.93
N THR A 51 24.26 -37.05 6.29
CA THR A 51 23.76 -37.87 7.40
C THR A 51 23.98 -39.37 7.16
N MET A 52 23.91 -39.83 5.91
CA MET A 52 24.08 -41.24 5.54
C MET A 52 25.53 -41.64 5.22
N SER A 53 26.39 -40.71 4.78
CA SER A 53 27.76 -40.99 4.32
C SER A 53 28.81 -41.07 5.44
N GLY A 54 28.38 -41.10 6.71
CA GLY A 54 29.27 -41.29 7.86
C GLY A 54 30.00 -40.01 8.32
N GLY A 55 29.78 -38.87 7.66
CA GLY A 55 30.13 -37.56 8.24
C GLY A 55 29.09 -37.21 9.30
N SER A 56 29.47 -37.17 10.57
CA SER A 56 28.50 -36.86 11.64
C SER A 56 27.82 -35.51 11.37
N LEU A 57 26.56 -35.36 11.77
CA LEU A 57 25.85 -34.07 11.73
C LEU A 57 26.66 -32.95 12.37
N ASP A 58 27.53 -33.28 13.33
CA ASP A 58 28.45 -32.34 13.98
C ASP A 58 29.50 -31.76 13.04
N GLU A 59 29.98 -32.51 12.03
CA GLU A 59 30.88 -31.95 11.01
C GLU A 59 30.16 -30.99 10.07
N PHE A 60 28.89 -31.25 9.78
CA PHE A 60 28.05 -30.39 8.96
C PHE A 60 27.61 -29.13 9.70
N MET A 61 27.10 -29.26 10.92
CA MET A 61 26.56 -28.16 11.73
C MET A 61 27.60 -27.48 12.61
N GLY A 62 28.76 -28.10 12.86
CA GLY A 62 29.82 -27.56 13.71
C GLY A 62 30.31 -26.16 13.34
N PRO A 63 30.44 -25.79 12.04
CA PRO A 63 30.72 -24.41 11.66
C PRO A 63 29.61 -23.42 12.08
N VAL A 64 28.35 -23.83 11.96
CA VAL A 64 27.18 -23.01 12.39
C VAL A 64 27.17 -22.88 13.90
N GLY A 65 27.34 -24.00 14.64
CA GLY A 65 27.43 -23.99 16.10
C GLY A 65 28.58 -23.12 16.61
N ARG A 66 29.77 -23.19 16.01
CA ARG A 66 30.91 -22.31 16.36
C ARG A 66 30.62 -20.84 16.07
N PHE A 67 29.94 -20.54 14.96
CA PHE A 67 29.50 -19.18 14.66
C PHE A 67 28.43 -18.68 15.63
N LEU A 68 27.48 -19.52 16.03
CA LEU A 68 26.42 -19.13 16.96
C LEU A 68 26.92 -19.01 18.42
N THR A 69 27.87 -19.84 18.82
CA THR A 69 28.43 -19.84 20.19
C THR A 69 29.63 -18.91 20.35
N GLY A 70 30.35 -18.62 19.27
CA GLY A 70 31.62 -17.87 19.30
C GLY A 70 32.83 -18.69 19.75
N SER A 71 32.68 -20.01 19.88
CA SER A 71 33.76 -20.88 20.35
C SER A 71 34.96 -20.83 19.39
N GLY A 72 36.11 -20.42 19.91
CA GLY A 72 37.37 -20.31 19.16
C GLY A 72 37.45 -19.10 18.21
N GLN A 73 36.53 -18.13 18.29
CA GLN A 73 36.57 -16.91 17.46
C GLN A 73 37.10 -15.72 18.27
N ALA A 74 38.41 -15.47 18.17
CA ALA A 74 39.05 -14.25 18.68
C ALA A 74 39.43 -13.30 17.53
N GLY A 75 39.60 -12.01 17.84
CA GLY A 75 39.98 -10.99 16.87
C GLY A 75 38.93 -10.78 15.76
N VAL A 76 39.39 -10.70 14.51
CA VAL A 76 38.57 -10.34 13.33
C VAL A 76 37.33 -11.24 13.17
N ALA A 77 37.45 -12.54 13.45
CA ALA A 77 36.34 -13.49 13.33
C ALA A 77 35.22 -13.22 14.37
N GLY A 78 35.59 -12.79 15.58
CA GLY A 78 34.64 -12.41 16.62
C GLY A 78 33.92 -11.11 16.29
N THR A 79 34.64 -10.10 15.79
CA THR A 79 34.05 -8.83 15.34
C THR A 79 33.09 -9.04 14.17
N ALA A 80 33.46 -9.87 13.19
CA ALA A 80 32.60 -10.19 12.05
C ALA A 80 31.27 -10.86 12.49
N ARG A 81 31.32 -11.76 13.47
CA ARG A 81 30.13 -12.38 14.06
C ARG A 81 29.18 -11.35 14.69
N ILE A 82 29.73 -10.42 15.50
CA ILE A 82 28.93 -9.36 16.14
C ILE A 82 28.29 -8.47 15.07
N LEU A 83 29.05 -8.08 14.05
CA LEU A 83 28.53 -7.30 12.92
C LEU A 83 27.37 -8.01 12.24
N VAL A 84 27.46 -9.33 11.99
CA VAL A 84 26.33 -10.07 11.42
C VAL A 84 25.10 -10.01 12.35
N PHE A 85 25.25 -10.23 13.65
CA PHE A 85 24.10 -10.19 14.58
C PHE A 85 23.47 -8.82 14.78
N VAL A 86 24.21 -7.73 14.53
CA VAL A 86 23.66 -6.37 14.63
C VAL A 86 23.12 -5.89 13.28
N VAL A 87 23.91 -6.04 12.23
CA VAL A 87 23.58 -5.50 10.90
C VAL A 87 22.47 -6.32 10.24
N PHE A 88 22.45 -7.64 10.39
CA PHE A 88 21.43 -8.47 9.75
C PHE A 88 20.01 -8.13 10.23
N PRO A 89 19.71 -8.07 11.55
CA PRO A 89 18.38 -7.66 12.01
C PRO A 89 18.03 -6.22 11.64
N LEU A 90 18.99 -5.30 11.62
CA LEU A 90 18.76 -3.91 11.19
C LEU A 90 18.40 -3.83 9.70
N LEU A 91 19.11 -4.57 8.84
CA LEU A 91 18.81 -4.63 7.41
C LEU A 91 17.46 -5.29 7.13
N VAL A 92 17.18 -6.42 7.78
CA VAL A 92 15.88 -7.10 7.65
C VAL A 92 14.76 -6.23 8.20
N GLY A 93 14.99 -5.53 9.31
CA GLY A 93 14.05 -4.57 9.91
C GLY A 93 13.77 -3.40 8.98
N TRP A 94 14.80 -2.76 8.44
CA TRP A 94 14.67 -1.71 7.41
C TRP A 94 13.88 -2.23 6.23
N GLN A 95 14.30 -3.34 5.62
CA GLN A 95 13.68 -3.88 4.42
C GLN A 95 12.19 -4.19 4.66
N THR A 96 11.88 -4.82 5.78
CA THR A 96 10.51 -5.09 6.21
C THR A 96 9.72 -3.81 6.39
N TYR A 97 10.26 -2.82 7.10
CA TYR A 97 9.64 -1.51 7.29
C TYR A 97 9.33 -0.83 5.95
N THR A 98 10.32 -0.72 5.06
CA THR A 98 10.11 -0.07 3.74
C THR A 98 9.12 -0.79 2.83
N ARG A 99 8.85 -2.08 3.06
CA ARG A 99 7.86 -2.85 2.29
C ARG A 99 6.46 -2.79 2.88
N LEU A 100 6.34 -2.58 4.19
CA LEU A 100 5.07 -2.62 4.92
C LEU A 100 4.59 -1.24 5.36
N ALA A 101 5.46 -0.24 5.36
CA ALA A 101 5.10 1.14 5.67
C ALA A 101 3.98 1.59 4.72
N PRO A 102 2.89 2.19 5.23
CA PRO A 102 1.83 2.74 4.40
C PRO A 102 2.39 3.75 3.39
N SER A 103 1.85 3.71 2.16
CA SER A 103 2.16 4.68 1.11
C SER A 103 0.92 5.53 0.86
N ASP A 104 1.12 6.84 0.74
CA ASP A 104 0.08 7.79 0.33
C ASP A 104 -0.18 7.74 -1.19
N MET A 105 0.66 6.99 -1.94
CA MET A 105 0.46 6.81 -3.36
C MET A 105 -0.69 5.82 -3.62
N PRO A 106 -1.63 6.15 -4.53
CA PRO A 106 -2.71 5.25 -4.86
C PRO A 106 -2.17 3.92 -5.40
N PRO A 107 -2.77 2.77 -5.03
CA PRO A 107 -2.34 1.47 -5.53
C PRO A 107 -2.45 1.41 -7.06
N ALA A 108 -1.48 0.75 -7.71
CA ALA A 108 -1.42 0.60 -9.17
C ALA A 108 -2.49 -0.34 -9.76
N GLU A 109 -3.40 -0.86 -8.93
CA GLU A 109 -4.53 -1.67 -9.37
C GLU A 109 -5.66 -0.76 -9.87
N ASN A 110 -6.26 -1.10 -11.01
CA ASN A 110 -7.34 -0.31 -11.60
C ASN A 110 -8.59 -0.42 -10.72
N ARG A 111 -8.83 0.61 -9.90
CA ARG A 111 -10.02 0.73 -9.06
C ARG A 111 -11.01 1.66 -9.73
N THR A 112 -12.29 1.38 -9.60
CA THR A 112 -13.35 2.37 -9.86
C THR A 112 -13.33 3.39 -8.74
N ILE A 113 -12.45 4.39 -8.84
CA ILE A 113 -12.27 5.44 -7.83
C ILE A 113 -13.58 6.23 -7.65
N HIS A 114 -14.38 6.32 -8.71
CA HIS A 114 -15.65 7.05 -8.75
C HIS A 114 -16.73 6.24 -9.49
N PRO A 115 -17.50 5.37 -8.79
CA PRO A 115 -18.65 4.73 -9.39
C PRO A 115 -19.70 5.78 -9.76
N ALA A 116 -20.49 5.54 -10.80
CA ALA A 116 -21.65 6.37 -11.09
C ALA A 116 -22.60 6.37 -9.87
N PRO A 117 -23.16 7.52 -9.48
CA PRO A 117 -24.10 7.56 -8.37
C PRO A 117 -25.37 6.76 -8.75
N PRO A 118 -26.08 6.16 -7.76
CA PRO A 118 -27.33 5.45 -8.02
C PRO A 118 -28.37 6.34 -8.71
N GLY A 119 -29.30 5.73 -9.44
CA GLY A 119 -30.21 6.41 -10.38
C GLY A 119 -30.90 7.68 -9.86
N GLU A 120 -31.32 7.72 -8.59
CA GLU A 120 -31.99 8.89 -7.99
C GLU A 120 -31.09 10.13 -7.89
N PHE A 121 -29.78 9.95 -7.93
CA PHE A 121 -28.78 11.01 -7.84
C PHE A 121 -28.20 11.41 -9.19
N VAL A 122 -28.42 10.60 -10.24
CA VAL A 122 -27.85 10.84 -11.57
C VAL A 122 -28.40 12.15 -12.14
N GLY A 123 -27.50 13.04 -12.55
CA GLY A 123 -27.87 14.31 -13.19
C GLY A 123 -28.46 15.37 -12.26
N LEU A 124 -28.44 15.16 -10.93
CA LEU A 124 -28.79 16.22 -10.00
C LEU A 124 -27.83 17.41 -10.15
N ALA A 125 -28.41 18.59 -10.29
CA ALA A 125 -27.69 19.86 -10.29
C ALA A 125 -28.01 20.63 -9.00
N ASN A 126 -27.07 21.47 -8.58
CA ASN A 126 -27.25 22.32 -7.43
C ASN A 126 -28.40 23.31 -7.67
N PRO A 127 -29.51 23.24 -6.90
CA PRO A 127 -30.66 24.12 -7.14
C PRO A 127 -30.44 25.54 -6.59
N TYR A 128 -29.34 25.78 -5.88
CA TYR A 128 -29.02 27.08 -5.27
C TYR A 128 -28.02 27.85 -6.14
N PRO A 129 -28.16 29.18 -6.26
CA PRO A 129 -27.23 30.00 -7.01
C PRO A 129 -25.86 30.08 -6.30
N THR A 130 -24.78 30.05 -7.09
CA THR A 130 -23.40 30.23 -6.61
C THR A 130 -23.11 31.69 -6.27
N THR A 131 -23.68 32.19 -5.17
CA THR A 131 -23.38 33.53 -4.65
C THR A 131 -22.22 33.50 -3.65
N PRO A 132 -21.50 34.62 -3.45
CA PRO A 132 -20.43 34.70 -2.45
C PRO A 132 -20.89 34.27 -1.04
N GLU A 133 -22.12 34.60 -0.66
CA GLU A 133 -22.70 34.23 0.63
C GLU A 133 -22.89 32.71 0.76
N ASN A 134 -23.40 32.04 -0.28
CA ASN A 134 -23.58 30.59 -0.28
C ASN A 134 -22.22 29.86 -0.28
N VAL A 135 -21.25 30.35 -1.04
CA VAL A 135 -19.87 29.80 -1.05
C VAL A 135 -19.22 29.96 0.33
N MET A 136 -19.31 31.15 0.95
CA MET A 136 -18.77 31.37 2.30
C MET A 136 -19.45 30.48 3.34
N MET A 137 -20.77 30.32 3.28
CA MET A 137 -21.50 29.38 4.14
C MET A 137 -21.00 27.94 3.93
N GLY A 138 -20.81 27.53 2.68
CA GLY A 138 -20.23 26.25 2.30
C GLY A 138 -18.86 25.98 2.90
N LYS A 139 -17.94 26.94 2.80
CA LYS A 139 -16.60 26.86 3.40
C LYS A 139 -16.67 26.76 4.93
N GLY A 140 -17.57 27.49 5.56
CA GLY A 140 -17.79 27.40 7.00
C GLY A 140 -18.28 26.01 7.44
N LEU A 141 -19.24 25.45 6.69
CA LEU A 141 -19.73 24.08 6.93
C LEU A 141 -18.64 23.03 6.67
N TYR A 142 -17.87 23.16 5.59
CA TYR A 142 -16.72 22.29 5.32
C TYR A 142 -15.71 22.32 6.47
N ALA A 143 -15.37 23.51 6.96
CA ALA A 143 -14.45 23.66 8.08
C ALA A 143 -14.96 22.93 9.33
N ALA A 144 -16.27 22.99 9.61
CA ALA A 144 -16.88 22.35 10.77
C ALA A 144 -16.98 20.83 10.66
N PHE A 145 -17.37 20.29 9.49
CA PHE A 145 -17.75 18.87 9.35
C PHE A 145 -16.74 18.03 8.57
N CYS A 146 -16.03 18.60 7.60
CA CYS A 146 -15.22 17.86 6.64
C CYS A 146 -13.71 17.99 6.90
N SER A 147 -13.25 19.18 7.32
CA SER A 147 -11.83 19.48 7.51
C SER A 147 -11.08 18.58 8.51
N PRO A 148 -11.71 18.02 9.58
CA PRO A 148 -11.01 17.09 10.47
C PRO A 148 -10.44 15.85 9.75
N CYS A 149 -11.07 15.44 8.66
CA CYS A 149 -10.62 14.32 7.83
C CYS A 149 -9.96 14.81 6.52
N HIS A 150 -10.59 15.75 5.81
CA HIS A 150 -10.14 16.18 4.49
C HIS A 150 -9.11 17.33 4.49
N GLY A 151 -8.76 17.87 5.67
CA GLY A 151 -7.77 18.93 5.83
C GLY A 151 -8.35 20.33 5.66
N ALA A 152 -7.84 21.31 6.40
CA ALA A 152 -8.27 22.70 6.26
C ALA A 152 -7.87 23.33 4.90
N ASN A 153 -6.88 22.74 4.24
CA ASN A 153 -6.39 23.15 2.93
C ASN A 153 -7.01 22.32 1.79
N PHE A 154 -8.03 21.51 2.05
CA PHE A 154 -8.67 20.64 1.06
C PHE A 154 -7.72 19.57 0.46
N ASP A 155 -6.64 19.23 1.17
CA ASP A 155 -5.53 18.41 0.66
C ASP A 155 -5.59 16.93 1.09
N GLY A 156 -6.67 16.51 1.77
CA GLY A 156 -6.83 15.17 2.32
C GLY A 156 -6.01 14.91 3.59
N LYS A 157 -5.35 15.92 4.17
CA LYS A 157 -4.41 15.77 5.30
C LYS A 157 -5.00 16.32 6.62
N GLY A 158 -6.27 16.01 6.88
CA GLY A 158 -6.87 16.31 8.17
C GLY A 158 -6.21 15.54 9.31
N PRO A 159 -6.29 16.01 10.58
CA PRO A 159 -5.72 15.31 11.72
C PRO A 159 -6.20 13.86 11.87
N ALA A 160 -7.41 13.54 11.41
CA ALA A 160 -7.94 12.17 11.41
C ALA A 160 -7.55 11.33 10.18
N ALA A 161 -6.94 11.93 9.15
CA ALA A 161 -6.65 11.26 7.87
C ALA A 161 -5.78 10.01 8.02
N VAL A 162 -4.81 10.05 8.94
CA VAL A 162 -3.86 8.95 9.21
C VAL A 162 -4.53 7.65 9.67
N GLY A 163 -5.77 7.73 10.18
CA GLY A 163 -6.53 6.57 10.63
C GLY A 163 -7.25 5.81 9.51
N PHE A 164 -7.24 6.33 8.27
CA PHE A 164 -8.02 5.77 7.16
C PHE A 164 -7.13 5.21 6.06
N ASN A 165 -7.56 4.07 5.51
CA ASN A 165 -6.98 3.47 4.31
C ASN A 165 -8.14 3.05 3.39
N PRO A 166 -8.31 3.64 2.19
CA PRO A 166 -7.49 4.74 1.64
C PRO A 166 -7.65 6.03 2.45
N PRO A 167 -6.65 6.95 2.39
CA PRO A 167 -6.78 8.25 3.01
C PRO A 167 -7.94 9.05 2.39
N PRO A 168 -8.47 10.08 3.09
CA PRO A 168 -9.43 11.01 2.53
C PRO A 168 -8.91 11.65 1.24
N ALA A 169 -9.81 11.89 0.29
CA ALA A 169 -9.44 12.44 -1.02
C ALA A 169 -8.83 13.85 -0.90
N ASN A 170 -7.77 14.09 -1.66
CA ASN A 170 -7.12 15.40 -1.83
C ASN A 170 -7.85 16.19 -2.92
N PHE A 171 -8.71 17.12 -2.53
CA PHE A 171 -9.53 17.89 -3.45
C PHE A 171 -8.74 18.93 -4.25
N SER A 172 -7.56 19.34 -3.79
CA SER A 172 -6.69 20.24 -4.56
C SER A 172 -6.05 19.57 -5.79
N ASP A 173 -6.04 18.23 -5.86
CA ASP A 173 -5.55 17.50 -7.02
C ASP A 173 -6.58 17.52 -8.17
N PRO A 174 -6.24 18.03 -9.38
CA PRO A 174 -7.13 18.04 -10.54
C PRO A 174 -7.63 16.65 -10.97
N GLY A 175 -6.95 15.58 -10.57
CA GLY A 175 -7.36 14.20 -10.78
C GLY A 175 -8.49 13.71 -9.86
N THR A 176 -9.00 14.56 -8.95
CA THR A 176 -10.00 14.18 -7.95
C THR A 176 -11.36 14.84 -8.19
N ILE A 177 -11.77 15.85 -7.39
CA ILE A 177 -13.10 16.46 -7.43
C ILE A 177 -13.41 17.15 -8.76
N ALA A 178 -12.38 17.61 -9.48
CA ALA A 178 -12.54 18.23 -10.80
C ALA A 178 -12.98 17.23 -11.88
N GLN A 179 -12.77 15.93 -11.66
CA GLN A 179 -13.24 14.88 -12.57
C GLN A 179 -14.71 14.49 -12.34
N LEU A 180 -15.35 15.08 -11.31
CA LEU A 180 -16.64 14.66 -10.79
C LEU A 180 -17.70 15.72 -11.02
N GLN A 181 -18.92 15.24 -11.21
CA GLN A 181 -20.11 16.07 -11.24
C GLN A 181 -20.59 16.34 -9.82
N GLU A 182 -21.24 17.48 -9.61
CA GLU A 182 -21.79 17.83 -8.28
C GLU A 182 -22.80 16.78 -7.78
N SER A 183 -23.53 16.12 -8.68
CA SER A 183 -24.42 14.99 -8.39
C SER A 183 -23.72 13.86 -7.62
N TYR A 184 -22.49 13.52 -8.00
CA TYR A 184 -21.69 12.52 -7.33
C TYR A 184 -21.28 12.98 -5.93
N LEU A 185 -20.84 14.24 -5.78
CA LEU A 185 -20.44 14.79 -4.48
C LEU A 185 -21.64 14.85 -3.53
N PHE A 186 -22.81 15.27 -4.03
CA PHE A 186 -24.05 15.30 -3.26
C PHE A 186 -24.42 13.91 -2.73
N TRP A 187 -24.43 12.90 -3.62
CA TRP A 187 -24.64 11.52 -3.19
C TRP A 187 -23.59 11.07 -2.16
N ARG A 188 -22.32 11.38 -2.42
CA ARG A 188 -21.21 10.91 -1.59
C ARG A 188 -21.22 11.51 -0.19
N ILE A 189 -21.54 12.80 -0.06
CA ILE A 189 -21.72 13.47 1.23
C ILE A 189 -22.98 12.93 1.92
N LYS A 190 -24.10 12.85 1.20
CA LYS A 190 -25.38 12.45 1.77
C LYS A 190 -25.36 11.01 2.32
N LYS A 191 -24.85 10.05 1.55
CA LYS A 191 -24.87 8.61 1.89
C LYS A 191 -23.60 8.09 2.54
N GLY A 192 -22.49 8.82 2.46
CA GLY A 192 -21.19 8.38 2.96
C GLY A 192 -20.68 7.14 2.21
N GLY A 193 -20.15 6.16 2.94
CA GLY A 193 -19.68 4.89 2.37
C GLY A 193 -20.76 3.89 1.95
N VAL A 194 -22.04 4.17 2.21
CA VAL A 194 -23.15 3.24 1.89
C VAL A 194 -23.55 3.34 0.42
N GLY A 195 -23.57 2.20 -0.29
CA GLY A 195 -23.96 2.13 -1.70
C GLY A 195 -22.80 2.00 -2.70
N LEU A 196 -21.55 1.91 -2.22
CA LEU A 196 -20.39 1.62 -3.08
C LEU A 196 -20.40 0.16 -3.59
N PRO A 197 -19.98 -0.10 -4.85
CA PRO A 197 -19.86 -1.46 -5.38
C PRO A 197 -18.76 -2.25 -4.65
N VAL A 198 -18.84 -3.59 -4.71
CA VAL A 198 -17.91 -4.47 -4.00
C VAL A 198 -16.47 -4.30 -4.51
N GLU A 199 -16.28 -3.93 -5.78
CA GLU A 199 -14.97 -3.64 -6.38
C GLU A 199 -14.36 -2.32 -5.88
N ALA A 200 -15.20 -1.41 -5.38
CA ALA A 200 -14.79 -0.25 -4.60
C ALA A 200 -14.66 -0.60 -3.08
N MET A 201 -14.83 -1.88 -2.70
CA MET A 201 -14.67 -2.42 -1.35
C MET A 201 -13.57 -3.50 -1.28
N PRO A 202 -12.45 -3.20 -0.65
CA PRO A 202 -12.24 -3.86 0.66
C PRO A 202 -12.32 -2.89 1.86
N TRP A 203 -12.46 -1.59 1.59
CA TRP A 203 -12.22 -0.51 2.56
C TRP A 203 -13.44 0.41 2.69
N LYS A 204 -14.57 -0.12 3.21
CA LYS A 204 -15.80 0.65 3.50
C LYS A 204 -15.44 2.09 3.84
N SER A 205 -15.75 3.04 2.95
CA SER A 205 -15.34 4.43 3.20
C SER A 205 -15.85 4.82 4.57
N ALA A 206 -14.93 5.31 5.41
CA ALA A 206 -15.26 5.77 6.74
C ALA A 206 -16.00 7.13 6.74
N MET A 207 -16.31 7.66 5.54
CA MET A 207 -17.08 8.88 5.40
C MET A 207 -18.47 8.67 6.01
N PRO A 208 -18.85 9.47 7.02
CA PRO A 208 -20.15 9.40 7.65
C PRO A 208 -21.28 9.61 6.65
N ARG A 209 -22.45 9.10 6.98
CA ARG A 209 -23.69 9.40 6.27
C ARG A 209 -24.24 10.71 6.83
N TRP A 210 -24.00 11.82 6.13
CA TRP A 210 -24.36 13.13 6.62
C TRP A 210 -25.84 13.49 6.47
N GLU A 211 -26.66 12.68 5.79
CA GLU A 211 -28.11 12.95 5.67
C GLU A 211 -28.87 12.95 7.00
N VAL A 212 -28.25 12.45 8.07
CA VAL A 212 -28.85 12.41 9.42
C VAL A 212 -28.61 13.73 10.17
N GLU A 213 -27.50 14.41 9.89
CA GLU A 213 -27.08 15.63 10.59
C GLU A 213 -27.18 16.90 9.72
N LEU A 214 -27.06 16.78 8.39
CA LEU A 214 -27.01 17.90 7.46
C LEU A 214 -28.22 17.89 6.53
N PRO A 215 -28.96 19.01 6.41
CA PRO A 215 -30.00 19.15 5.40
C PRO A 215 -29.38 19.24 3.99
N ASP A 216 -30.15 18.86 2.97
CA ASP A 216 -29.70 18.85 1.56
C ASP A 216 -29.15 20.21 1.11
N GLU A 217 -29.75 21.32 1.57
CA GLU A 217 -29.26 22.67 1.31
C GLU A 217 -27.80 22.86 1.76
N TRP A 218 -27.46 22.36 2.95
CA TRP A 218 -26.12 22.52 3.50
C TRP A 218 -25.11 21.65 2.75
N ILE A 219 -25.51 20.47 2.32
CA ILE A 219 -24.69 19.60 1.48
C ILE A 219 -24.37 20.31 0.15
N TRP A 220 -25.37 20.90 -0.51
CA TRP A 220 -25.15 21.67 -1.73
C TRP A 220 -24.22 22.87 -1.54
N LYS A 221 -24.33 23.57 -0.41
CA LYS A 221 -23.42 24.67 -0.08
C LYS A 221 -22.01 24.17 0.23
N ILE A 222 -21.85 23.06 0.95
CA ILE A 222 -20.54 22.43 1.19
C ILE A 222 -19.84 22.15 -0.14
N ILE A 223 -20.55 21.60 -1.13
CA ILE A 223 -19.99 21.31 -2.46
C ILE A 223 -19.46 22.59 -3.12
N MET A 224 -20.21 23.70 -3.07
CA MET A 224 -19.72 25.00 -3.56
C MET A 224 -18.44 25.43 -2.83
N GLY A 225 -18.41 25.28 -1.50
CA GLY A 225 -17.25 25.62 -0.68
C GLY A 225 -16.03 24.72 -0.92
N GLU A 226 -16.24 23.44 -1.23
CA GLU A 226 -15.19 22.48 -1.59
C GLU A 226 -14.53 22.85 -2.91
N TYR A 227 -15.33 23.13 -3.95
CA TYR A 227 -14.80 23.56 -5.26
C TYR A 227 -14.05 24.89 -5.16
N ASP A 228 -14.67 25.90 -4.57
CA ASP A 228 -14.03 27.22 -4.42
C ASP A 228 -12.81 27.19 -3.49
N GLY A 229 -12.86 26.37 -2.42
CA GLY A 229 -11.76 26.20 -1.48
C GLY A 229 -10.56 25.45 -2.05
N ALA A 230 -10.81 24.42 -2.85
CA ALA A 230 -9.78 23.64 -3.53
C ALA A 230 -9.25 24.31 -4.82
N GLY A 231 -9.89 25.38 -5.29
CA GLY A 231 -9.56 26.03 -6.56
C GLY A 231 -9.90 25.18 -7.77
N GLN A 232 -10.96 24.37 -7.68
CA GLN A 232 -11.43 23.45 -8.72
C GLN A 232 -12.83 23.83 -9.18
N SER A 233 -13.22 23.33 -10.35
CA SER A 233 -14.59 23.45 -10.88
C SER A 233 -15.20 22.08 -11.10
N PRO A 234 -16.53 21.92 -10.95
CA PRO A 234 -17.20 20.66 -11.24
C PRO A 234 -17.08 20.32 -12.72
N ARG A 235 -17.03 19.02 -13.01
CA ARG A 235 -17.21 18.55 -14.37
C ARG A 235 -18.63 18.86 -14.82
N THR A 236 -18.78 19.68 -15.83
CA THR A 236 -20.05 19.88 -16.51
C THR A 236 -20.25 18.81 -17.58
N TRP A 237 -21.49 18.56 -17.97
CA TRP A 237 -21.74 17.89 -19.25
C TRP A 237 -21.28 18.85 -20.35
N GLU A 238 -20.63 18.35 -21.39
CA GLU A 238 -20.46 19.16 -22.61
C GLU A 238 -21.87 19.57 -23.05
N GLU A 239 -22.14 20.87 -23.15
CA GLU A 239 -23.29 21.33 -23.91
C GLU A 239 -23.03 20.85 -25.34
N GLU A 240 -23.87 19.94 -25.85
CA GLU A 240 -23.84 19.55 -27.25
C GLU A 240 -23.90 20.84 -28.08
N GLU A 241 -22.78 21.21 -28.72
CA GLU A 241 -22.72 22.30 -29.72
C GLU A 241 -23.62 22.00 -30.93
#